data_AF-A0A7X8DTY8-F1
#
_entry.id   AF-A0A7X8DTY8-F1
#
_cell.length_a   1.000
_cell.length_b   1.000
_cell.length_c   1.000
_cell.angle_alpha   90.00
_cell.angle_beta   90.00
_cell.angle_gamma   90.00
#
_symmetry.space_group_name_H-M   'P 1'
#
loop_
_entity.id
_entity.type
_entity.pdbx_description
1 polymer ?
#
loop_
_entity_poly.entity_id
_entity_poly.type
_entity_poly.pdbx_seq_one_letter_code
_entity_poly.pdbx_strand_id
1 'polypeptide(L)'
;MKRKYSIFLVVLLILYSVSFLEKGNNKIEEETLVTTFNDSNFQPIQVNVNTWGTVSNSFSSLEDMRNLSQKITDALEIYHFDNIEEKDSESLKEITVVRVSKNAKTTVKVQSIKYDTASTYLIIDIILYDKYKGLVYLKEKLDEIYAQNGIISNTNITIMGNMDGNLTREEKEKVCQRIMRNINAKVEDVYDTGKIYSAYGYTRLIDDYIVSNNKKINVNCAFRYNEYEDKTYLYFATPLITVEY
;
A
#
# COMPACT_ATOMS: atom_id res chain seq x y z
N MET A 1 12.18 16.70 -19.21
CA MET A 1 12.85 15.39 -19.07
C MET A 1 13.25 14.98 -17.64
N LYS A 2 12.80 15.66 -16.56
CA LYS A 2 13.20 15.34 -15.16
C LYS A 2 12.17 14.55 -14.33
N ARG A 3 10.97 14.25 -14.88
CA ARG A 3 9.82 13.71 -14.10
C ARG A 3 9.77 12.18 -13.99
N LYS A 4 10.50 11.44 -14.85
CA LYS A 4 10.49 9.97 -14.87
C LYS A 4 11.42 9.31 -13.85
N TYR A 5 12.47 10.02 -13.42
CA TYR A 5 13.43 9.51 -12.43
C TYR A 5 12.92 9.59 -10.99
N SER A 6 12.02 10.52 -10.66
CA SER A 6 11.41 10.62 -9.32
C SER A 6 10.55 9.39 -8.98
N ILE A 7 9.71 8.93 -9.91
CA ILE A 7 8.81 7.79 -9.67
C ILE A 7 9.63 6.49 -9.51
N PHE A 8 10.72 6.33 -10.25
CA PHE A 8 11.60 5.16 -10.17
C PHE A 8 12.32 5.05 -8.82
N LEU A 9 12.78 6.17 -8.27
CA LEU A 9 13.43 6.23 -6.95
C LEU A 9 12.45 5.99 -5.79
N VAL A 10 11.21 6.47 -5.91
CA VAL A 10 10.16 6.28 -4.91
C VAL A 10 9.73 4.80 -4.83
N VAL A 11 9.58 4.12 -5.97
CA VAL A 11 9.23 2.68 -6.01
C VAL A 11 10.36 1.79 -5.44
N LEU A 12 11.63 2.14 -5.68
CA LEU A 12 12.79 1.43 -5.12
C LEU A 12 12.94 1.62 -3.61
N LEU A 13 12.66 2.83 -3.10
CA LEU A 13 12.66 3.11 -1.65
C LEU A 13 11.52 2.39 -0.92
N ILE A 14 10.33 2.31 -1.53
CA ILE A 14 9.21 1.52 -1.00
C ILE A 14 9.61 0.04 -0.92
N LEU A 15 10.16 -0.55 -1.99
CA LEU A 15 10.60 -1.96 -1.99
C LEU A 15 11.70 -2.24 -0.96
N TYR A 16 12.66 -1.33 -0.75
CA TYR A 16 13.73 -1.50 0.25
C TYR A 16 13.21 -1.40 1.70
N SER A 17 12.21 -0.55 1.95
CA SER A 17 11.55 -0.49 3.28
C SER A 17 10.69 -1.73 3.57
N VAL A 18 10.19 -2.36 2.52
CA VAL A 18 9.30 -3.52 2.56
C VAL A 18 10.05 -4.85 2.77
N SER A 19 11.33 -4.93 2.39
CA SER A 19 12.20 -6.09 2.68
C SER A 19 12.49 -6.35 4.17
N PHE A 20 12.07 -5.45 5.07
CA PHE A 20 12.20 -5.60 6.53
C PHE A 20 10.90 -6.05 7.24
N LEU A 21 9.88 -6.48 6.49
CA LEU A 21 8.65 -7.02 7.07
C LEU A 21 8.87 -8.43 7.61
N GLU A 22 8.73 -8.60 8.93
CA GLU A 22 8.64 -9.92 9.57
C GLU A 22 7.16 -10.34 9.69
N LYS A 23 6.92 -11.62 9.42
CA LYS A 23 5.64 -12.22 9.01
C LYS A 23 4.64 -12.52 10.15
N GLY A 24 3.35 -12.32 9.86
CA GLY A 24 2.26 -13.24 10.23
C GLY A 24 0.88 -12.84 9.66
N ASN A 25 -0.18 -13.57 10.01
CA ASN A 25 -1.52 -13.30 9.49
C ASN A 25 -2.20 -12.17 10.27
N ASN A 26 -2.86 -11.23 9.58
CA ASN A 26 -3.66 -10.20 10.26
C ASN A 26 -4.78 -10.85 11.11
N LYS A 27 -4.81 -10.53 12.41
CA LYS A 27 -5.95 -10.82 13.31
C LYS A 27 -6.95 -9.67 13.37
N ILE A 28 -6.54 -8.47 12.95
CA ILE A 28 -7.45 -7.39 12.63
C ILE A 28 -8.15 -7.76 11.33
N GLU A 29 -9.47 -7.89 11.41
CA GLU A 29 -10.31 -7.97 10.23
C GLU A 29 -10.28 -6.61 9.52
N GLU A 30 -10.24 -6.59 8.20
CA GLU A 30 -10.23 -5.36 7.40
C GLU A 30 -11.45 -4.46 7.71
N GLU A 31 -12.55 -5.04 8.20
CA GLU A 31 -13.69 -4.30 8.75
C GLU A 31 -13.30 -3.41 9.94
N THR A 32 -12.40 -3.86 10.80
CA THR A 32 -11.87 -3.07 11.93
C THR A 32 -11.11 -1.84 11.43
N LEU A 33 -10.38 -1.94 10.31
CA LEU A 33 -9.69 -0.79 9.72
C LEU A 33 -10.68 0.24 9.20
N VAL A 34 -11.73 -0.21 8.50
CA VAL A 34 -12.77 0.66 7.94
C VAL A 34 -13.57 1.35 9.04
N THR A 35 -14.01 0.59 10.06
CA THR A 35 -14.76 1.13 11.21
C THR A 35 -13.92 2.13 12.00
N THR A 36 -12.66 1.80 12.31
CA THR A 36 -11.73 2.71 12.98
C THR A 36 -11.54 4.02 12.21
N PHE A 37 -11.43 3.94 10.88
CA PHE A 37 -11.29 5.13 10.06
C PHE A 37 -12.56 5.99 10.08
N ASN A 38 -13.74 5.37 10.00
CA ASN A 38 -15.02 6.10 10.00
C ASN A 38 -15.24 6.87 11.32
N ASP A 39 -14.70 6.40 12.44
CA ASP A 39 -14.73 7.08 13.74
C ASP A 39 -13.79 8.30 13.82
N SER A 40 -13.03 8.62 12.76
CA SER A 40 -12.09 9.74 12.73
C SER A 40 -12.74 11.11 12.47
N ASN A 41 -14.00 11.14 12.01
CA ASN A 41 -14.71 12.30 11.45
C ASN A 41 -14.18 12.81 10.09
N PHE A 42 -13.23 12.11 9.47
CA PHE A 42 -12.81 12.40 8.11
C PHE A 42 -13.75 11.72 7.12
N GLN A 43 -14.08 12.40 6.02
CA GLN A 43 -14.82 11.77 4.93
C GLN A 43 -13.87 10.83 4.18
N PRO A 44 -14.12 9.51 4.12
CA PRO A 44 -13.26 8.59 3.38
C PRO A 44 -13.42 8.84 1.87
N ILE A 45 -12.31 8.93 1.15
CA ILE A 45 -12.30 9.21 -0.30
C ILE A 45 -11.72 8.05 -1.11
N GLN A 46 -10.76 7.31 -0.55
CA GLN A 46 -10.19 6.15 -1.23
C GLN A 46 -9.55 5.16 -0.26
N VAL A 47 -9.40 3.92 -0.72
CA VAL A 47 -8.52 2.93 -0.12
C VAL A 47 -7.53 2.44 -1.19
N ASN A 48 -6.26 2.36 -0.82
CA ASN A 48 -5.21 1.72 -1.61
C ASN A 48 -4.83 0.40 -0.97
N VAL A 49 -4.86 -0.67 -1.77
CA VAL A 49 -4.42 -2.01 -1.40
C VAL A 49 -3.25 -2.37 -2.30
N ASN A 50 -2.06 -2.41 -1.72
CA ASN A 50 -0.83 -2.77 -2.40
C ASN A 50 -0.37 -4.13 -1.88
N THR A 51 -0.51 -5.15 -2.72
CA THR A 51 -0.08 -6.51 -2.37
C THR A 51 1.12 -6.88 -3.23
N TRP A 52 2.11 -7.54 -2.64
CA TRP A 52 3.25 -8.05 -3.38
C TRP A 52 3.71 -9.40 -2.84
N GLY A 53 4.46 -10.14 -3.66
CA GLY A 53 5.09 -11.40 -3.23
C GLY A 53 6.18 -11.85 -4.19
N THR A 54 7.08 -12.70 -3.70
CA THR A 54 8.16 -13.28 -4.51
C THR A 54 7.62 -14.45 -5.33
N VAL A 55 7.71 -14.33 -6.64
CA VAL A 55 7.35 -15.38 -7.61
C VAL A 55 8.46 -16.43 -7.69
N SER A 56 9.71 -15.97 -7.77
CA SER A 56 10.89 -16.86 -7.87
C SER A 56 12.15 -16.14 -7.41
N ASN A 57 13.15 -16.91 -6.99
CA ASN A 57 14.52 -16.45 -6.76
C ASN A 57 15.36 -16.61 -8.05
N SER A 58 14.81 -16.15 -9.18
CA SER A 58 15.47 -16.20 -10.49
C SER A 58 15.14 -14.98 -11.35
N PHE A 59 15.98 -14.72 -12.36
CA PHE A 59 15.74 -13.67 -13.35
C PHE A 59 14.84 -14.25 -14.46
N SER A 60 13.54 -13.93 -14.41
CA SER A 60 12.54 -14.54 -15.29
C SER A 60 12.68 -14.08 -16.74
N SER A 61 12.21 -14.92 -17.67
CA SER A 61 12.06 -14.51 -19.05
C SER A 61 10.89 -13.53 -19.19
N LEU A 62 10.94 -12.67 -20.21
CA LEU A 62 9.84 -11.72 -20.45
C LEU A 62 8.56 -12.47 -20.86
N GLU A 63 8.69 -13.64 -21.50
CA GLU A 63 7.56 -14.50 -21.87
C GLU A 63 6.85 -15.06 -20.63
N ASP A 64 7.60 -15.62 -19.66
CA ASP A 64 7.02 -16.12 -18.41
C ASP A 64 6.32 -15.00 -17.64
N MET A 65 6.92 -13.81 -17.62
CA MET A 65 6.34 -12.63 -16.99
C MET A 65 5.04 -12.19 -17.68
N ARG A 66 4.96 -12.26 -19.02
CA ARG A 66 3.72 -11.96 -19.77
C ARG A 66 2.63 -12.97 -19.43
N ASN A 67 2.96 -14.25 -19.41
CA ASN A 67 2.03 -15.32 -19.07
C ASN A 67 1.48 -15.15 -17.65
N LEU A 68 2.34 -14.83 -16.69
CA LEU A 68 1.91 -14.52 -15.32
C LEU A 68 1.04 -13.27 -15.29
N SER A 69 1.45 -12.18 -15.93
CA SER A 69 0.67 -10.93 -15.98
C SER A 69 -0.72 -11.17 -16.53
N GLN A 70 -0.85 -11.92 -17.63
CA GLN A 70 -2.13 -12.28 -18.24
C GLN A 70 -2.99 -13.12 -17.29
N LYS A 71 -2.41 -14.16 -16.67
CA LYS A 71 -3.09 -15.00 -15.68
C LYS A 71 -3.66 -14.18 -14.53
N ILE A 72 -2.89 -13.20 -14.03
CA ILE A 72 -3.31 -12.33 -12.93
C ILE A 72 -4.39 -11.34 -13.38
N THR A 73 -4.28 -10.73 -14.56
CA THR A 73 -5.33 -9.83 -15.04
C THR A 73 -6.65 -10.56 -15.32
N ASP A 74 -6.58 -11.81 -15.80
CA ASP A 74 -7.76 -12.66 -15.99
C ASP A 74 -8.41 -13.03 -14.65
N ALA A 75 -7.62 -13.40 -13.64
CA ALA A 75 -8.15 -13.71 -12.30
C ALA A 75 -8.75 -12.47 -11.59
N LEU A 76 -8.22 -11.27 -11.88
CA LEU A 76 -8.80 -10.01 -11.44
C LEU A 76 -10.04 -9.60 -12.24
N GLU A 77 -10.34 -10.29 -13.34
CA GLU A 77 -11.44 -9.99 -14.27
C GLU A 77 -11.32 -8.57 -14.88
N ILE A 78 -10.08 -8.12 -15.11
CA ILE A 78 -9.82 -6.82 -15.73
C ILE A 78 -9.43 -7.00 -17.20
N TYR A 79 -10.19 -6.32 -18.06
CA TYR A 79 -10.01 -6.31 -19.51
C TYR A 79 -9.94 -4.87 -20.02
N HIS A 80 -9.49 -4.71 -21.28
CA HIS A 80 -9.34 -3.41 -21.96
C HIS A 80 -8.38 -2.46 -21.23
N PHE A 81 -7.10 -2.82 -21.20
CA PHE A 81 -6.07 -2.06 -20.48
C PHE A 81 -5.88 -0.65 -21.06
N ASP A 82 -5.72 0.32 -20.17
CA ASP A 82 -5.43 1.72 -20.53
C ASP A 82 -3.95 1.92 -20.84
N ASN A 83 -3.08 1.08 -20.24
CA ASN A 83 -1.65 1.09 -20.50
C ASN A 83 -1.04 -0.29 -20.30
N ILE A 84 -0.08 -0.64 -21.16
CA ILE A 84 0.80 -1.79 -21.00
C ILE A 84 2.22 -1.30 -21.29
N GLU A 85 3.11 -1.41 -20.31
CA GLU A 85 4.51 -1.04 -20.44
C GLU A 85 5.40 -2.25 -20.19
N GLU A 86 6.39 -2.42 -21.06
CA GLU A 86 7.43 -3.43 -20.91
C GLU A 86 8.80 -2.76 -20.87
N LYS A 87 9.66 -3.26 -19.99
CA LYS A 87 11.07 -2.89 -19.92
C LYS A 87 11.88 -4.16 -19.96
N ASP A 88 12.94 -4.14 -20.75
CA ASP A 88 13.88 -5.24 -20.87
C ASP A 88 15.31 -4.68 -20.89
N SER A 89 16.03 -4.92 -19.80
CA SER A 89 17.45 -4.64 -19.68
C SER A 89 18.15 -5.81 -19.00
N GLU A 90 19.48 -5.81 -19.02
CA GLU A 90 20.29 -6.91 -18.47
C GLU A 90 20.05 -7.17 -16.98
N SER A 91 19.67 -6.15 -16.22
CA SER A 91 19.47 -6.21 -14.77
C SER A 91 18.03 -5.98 -14.32
N LEU A 92 17.13 -5.58 -15.23
CA LEU A 92 15.74 -5.29 -14.90
C LEU A 92 14.82 -5.67 -16.07
N LYS A 93 13.84 -6.52 -15.77
CA LYS A 93 12.66 -6.70 -16.61
C LYS A 93 11.43 -6.27 -15.84
N GLU A 94 10.50 -5.62 -16.51
CA GLU A 94 9.26 -5.18 -15.91
C GLU A 94 8.13 -5.27 -16.93
N ILE A 95 6.99 -5.80 -16.51
CA ILE A 95 5.73 -5.69 -17.22
C ILE A 95 4.76 -5.00 -16.29
N THR A 96 4.16 -3.90 -16.74
CA THR A 96 3.15 -3.15 -16.00
C THR A 96 1.89 -3.04 -16.84
N VAL A 97 0.78 -3.54 -16.32
CA VAL A 97 -0.55 -3.43 -16.91
C VAL A 97 -1.39 -2.53 -16.02
N VAL A 98 -2.01 -1.50 -16.62
CA VAL A 98 -2.86 -0.55 -15.89
C VAL A 98 -4.27 -0.55 -16.47
N ARG A 99 -5.26 -0.63 -15.59
CA ARG A 99 -6.67 -0.42 -15.90
C ARG A 99 -7.21 0.70 -15.02
N VAL A 100 -7.80 1.72 -15.64
CA VAL A 100 -8.48 2.82 -14.96
C VAL A 100 -9.97 2.74 -15.26
N SER A 101 -10.77 2.86 -14.22
CA SER A 101 -12.22 2.97 -14.29
C SER A 101 -12.68 4.14 -13.42
N LYS A 102 -13.97 4.48 -13.51
CA LYS A 102 -14.57 5.53 -12.67
C LYS A 102 -14.32 5.31 -11.16
N ASN A 103 -14.30 4.05 -10.72
CA ASN A 103 -14.31 3.73 -9.29
C ASN A 103 -13.02 3.05 -8.81
N ALA A 104 -12.10 2.73 -9.72
CA ALA A 104 -10.89 2.04 -9.36
C ALA A 104 -9.77 2.26 -10.37
N LYS A 105 -8.53 2.26 -9.88
CA LYS A 105 -7.32 2.08 -10.67
C LYS A 105 -6.65 0.79 -10.22
N THR A 106 -6.37 -0.11 -11.16
CA THR A 106 -5.65 -1.35 -10.91
C THR A 106 -4.35 -1.35 -11.70
N THR A 107 -3.25 -1.67 -11.03
CA THR A 107 -1.93 -1.86 -11.63
C THR A 107 -1.46 -3.26 -11.29
N VAL A 108 -1.25 -4.09 -12.31
CA VAL A 108 -0.57 -5.38 -12.17
C VAL A 108 0.85 -5.20 -12.68
N LYS A 109 1.83 -5.56 -11.86
CA LYS A 109 3.24 -5.46 -12.21
C LYS A 109 3.95 -6.76 -11.92
N VAL A 110 4.65 -7.30 -12.92
CA VAL A 110 5.64 -8.36 -12.74
C VAL A 110 7.01 -7.75 -12.95
N GLN A 111 7.89 -7.87 -11.97
CA GLN A 111 9.21 -7.25 -12.01
C GLN A 111 10.27 -8.29 -11.69
N SER A 112 11.26 -8.44 -12.57
CA SER A 112 12.42 -9.29 -12.34
C SER A 112 13.66 -8.42 -12.25
N ILE A 113 14.40 -8.55 -11.14
CA ILE A 113 15.58 -7.74 -10.85
C ILE A 113 16.77 -8.68 -10.70
N LYS A 114 17.91 -8.29 -11.27
CA LYS A 114 19.19 -8.96 -11.13
C LYS A 114 20.26 -7.95 -10.72
N TYR A 115 20.61 -7.98 -9.43
CA TYR A 115 21.81 -7.36 -8.89
C TYR A 115 22.77 -8.49 -8.47
N ASP A 116 23.07 -8.64 -7.18
CA ASP A 116 23.89 -9.74 -6.65
C ASP A 116 23.14 -11.09 -6.68
N THR A 117 21.83 -11.02 -6.45
CA THR A 117 20.89 -12.14 -6.61
C THR A 117 19.81 -11.74 -7.61
N ALA A 118 19.13 -12.75 -8.15
CA ALA A 118 18.02 -12.54 -9.04
C ALA A 118 16.71 -12.95 -8.37
N SER A 119 15.71 -12.09 -8.46
CA SER A 119 14.38 -12.37 -7.94
C SER A 119 13.31 -11.77 -8.84
N THR A 120 12.18 -12.45 -8.90
CA THR A 120 10.98 -12.00 -9.60
C THR A 120 9.85 -11.79 -8.61
N TYR A 121 9.15 -10.67 -8.73
CA TYR A 121 8.09 -10.22 -7.84
C TYR A 121 6.80 -9.98 -8.63
N LEU A 122 5.68 -10.31 -8.00
CA LEU A 122 4.34 -9.91 -8.45
C LEU A 122 3.83 -8.83 -7.51
N ILE A 123 3.46 -7.68 -8.06
CA ILE A 123 2.87 -6.56 -7.34
C ILE A 123 1.49 -6.26 -7.94
N ILE A 124 0.45 -6.21 -7.11
CA ILE A 124 -0.89 -5.78 -7.47
C ILE A 124 -1.23 -4.55 -6.62
N ASP A 125 -1.40 -3.41 -7.26
CA ASP A 125 -1.76 -2.15 -6.62
C ASP A 125 -3.15 -1.71 -7.09
N ILE A 126 -4.10 -1.62 -6.14
CA ILE A 126 -5.48 -1.27 -6.43
C ILE A 126 -5.88 -0.07 -5.58
N ILE A 127 -6.35 0.99 -6.22
CA ILE A 127 -6.97 2.14 -5.57
C ILE A 127 -8.47 2.06 -5.85
N LEU A 128 -9.29 2.00 -4.80
CA LEU A 128 -10.75 2.10 -4.88
C LEU A 128 -11.18 3.52 -4.50
N TYR A 129 -11.83 4.23 -5.43
CA TYR A 129 -12.39 5.58 -5.20
C TYR A 129 -13.82 5.47 -4.69
N ASP A 130 -14.14 6.14 -3.58
CA ASP A 130 -15.47 6.18 -2.95
C ASP A 130 -16.10 4.79 -2.65
N LYS A 131 -15.31 3.71 -2.72
CA LYS A 131 -15.72 2.31 -2.56
C LYS A 131 -14.93 1.57 -1.49
N TYR A 132 -14.53 2.27 -0.43
CA TYR A 132 -13.72 1.72 0.67
C TYR A 132 -14.37 0.53 1.41
N LYS A 133 -15.70 0.39 1.38
CA LYS A 133 -16.40 -0.78 1.92
C LYS A 133 -16.11 -2.09 1.16
N GLY A 134 -15.59 -2.00 -0.07
CA GLY A 134 -15.15 -3.16 -0.84
C GLY A 134 -13.80 -3.74 -0.40
N LEU A 135 -13.15 -3.16 0.63
CA LEU A 135 -11.82 -3.57 1.10
C LEU A 135 -11.77 -5.05 1.48
N VAL A 136 -12.72 -5.54 2.28
CA VAL A 136 -12.75 -6.93 2.77
C VAL A 136 -12.77 -7.91 1.59
N TYR A 137 -13.76 -7.76 0.71
CA TYR A 137 -13.88 -8.58 -0.50
C TYR A 137 -12.65 -8.49 -1.41
N LEU A 138 -12.09 -7.28 -1.58
CA LEU A 138 -10.90 -7.11 -2.40
C LEU A 138 -9.69 -7.84 -1.80
N LYS A 139 -9.52 -7.79 -0.48
CA LYS A 139 -8.44 -8.48 0.22
C LYS A 139 -8.55 -9.99 0.08
N GLU A 140 -9.74 -10.55 0.31
CA GLU A 140 -10.02 -11.97 0.12
C GLU A 140 -9.69 -12.41 -1.32
N LYS A 141 -10.17 -11.67 -2.33
CA LYS A 141 -9.87 -11.96 -3.74
C LYS A 141 -8.36 -11.93 -4.03
N LEU A 142 -7.63 -10.97 -3.47
CA LEU A 142 -6.17 -10.89 -3.64
C LEU A 142 -5.46 -12.07 -2.96
N ASP A 143 -5.84 -12.43 -1.74
CA ASP A 143 -5.25 -13.57 -1.04
C ASP A 143 -5.46 -14.88 -1.79
N GLU A 144 -6.65 -15.08 -2.36
CA GLU A 144 -6.93 -16.23 -3.23
C GLU A 144 -6.04 -16.23 -4.48
N ILE A 145 -5.90 -15.10 -5.17
CA ILE A 145 -5.06 -14.98 -6.35
C ILE A 145 -3.60 -15.33 -6.03
N TYR A 146 -3.05 -14.78 -4.94
CA TYR A 146 -1.68 -15.07 -4.53
C TYR A 146 -1.50 -16.54 -4.14
N ALA A 147 -2.43 -17.10 -3.35
CA ALA A 147 -2.41 -18.50 -2.92
C ALA A 147 -2.51 -19.48 -4.09
N GLN A 148 -3.40 -19.24 -5.07
CA GLN A 148 -3.55 -20.07 -6.28
C GLN A 148 -2.29 -20.07 -7.17
N ASN A 149 -1.40 -19.10 -6.99
CA ASN A 149 -0.12 -19.02 -7.68
C ASN A 149 1.05 -19.52 -6.82
N GLY A 150 0.79 -20.02 -5.61
CA GLY A 150 1.83 -20.49 -4.69
C GLY A 150 2.72 -19.36 -4.15
N ILE A 151 2.25 -18.12 -4.21
CA ILE A 151 2.99 -16.93 -3.80
C ILE A 151 2.52 -16.53 -2.41
N ILE A 152 3.46 -16.39 -1.48
CA ILE A 152 3.17 -15.79 -0.18
C ILE A 152 3.10 -14.27 -0.39
N SER A 153 1.93 -13.69 -0.15
CA SER A 153 1.69 -12.25 -0.25
C SER A 153 2.04 -11.51 1.03
N ASN A 154 2.40 -10.24 0.87
CA ASN A 154 2.38 -9.22 1.90
C ASN A 154 1.52 -8.06 1.39
N THR A 155 0.60 -7.56 2.23
CA THR A 155 -0.34 -6.51 1.82
C THR A 155 -0.18 -5.27 2.69
N ASN A 156 -0.04 -4.13 2.03
CA ASN A 156 -0.21 -2.83 2.62
C ASN A 156 -1.58 -2.26 2.27
N ILE A 157 -2.31 -1.79 3.27
CA ILE A 157 -3.61 -1.13 3.12
C ILE A 157 -3.45 0.31 3.61
N THR A 158 -3.88 1.29 2.82
CA THR A 158 -3.96 2.70 3.22
C THR A 158 -5.36 3.24 2.94
N ILE A 159 -6.07 3.65 3.99
CA ILE A 159 -7.33 4.39 3.87
C ILE A 159 -7.01 5.89 3.94
N MET A 160 -7.55 6.63 2.99
CA MET A 160 -7.38 8.07 2.89
C MET A 160 -8.74 8.76 2.95
N GLY A 161 -8.79 9.88 3.67
CA GLY A 161 -9.95 10.73 3.79
C GLY A 161 -9.54 12.19 3.95
N ASN A 162 -10.52 13.08 3.89
CA ASN A 162 -10.30 14.50 4.09
C ASN A 162 -11.37 15.14 4.98
N MET A 163 -11.05 16.34 5.46
CA MET A 163 -12.00 17.27 6.05
C MET A 163 -11.59 18.69 5.68
N ASP A 164 -12.53 19.62 5.75
CA ASP A 164 -12.28 21.03 5.47
C ASP A 164 -11.47 21.69 6.61
N GLY A 165 -10.61 22.64 6.24
CA GLY A 165 -9.76 23.41 7.14
C GLY A 165 -8.44 22.73 7.51
N ASN A 166 -7.59 23.51 8.19
CA ASN A 166 -6.34 23.01 8.80
C ASN A 166 -6.58 22.58 10.25
N LEU A 167 -6.01 21.43 10.63
CA LEU A 167 -5.97 21.00 12.02
C LEU A 167 -4.70 21.47 12.73
N THR A 168 -4.86 21.90 13.98
CA THR A 168 -3.75 22.10 14.91
C THR A 168 -3.03 20.77 15.19
N ARG A 169 -1.80 20.86 15.69
CA ARG A 169 -1.03 19.67 16.12
C ARG A 169 -1.80 18.85 17.16
N GLU A 170 -2.45 19.51 18.12
CA GLU A 170 -3.18 18.84 19.20
C GLU A 170 -4.41 18.07 18.68
N GLU A 171 -5.12 18.63 17.71
CA GLU A 171 -6.25 17.95 17.06
C GLU A 171 -5.79 16.72 16.27
N LYS A 172 -4.70 16.84 15.50
CA LYS A 172 -4.06 15.72 14.78
C LYS A 172 -3.68 14.60 15.75
N GLU A 173 -3.02 14.96 16.85
CA GLU A 173 -2.62 14.03 17.90
C GLU A 173 -3.83 13.33 18.54
N LYS A 174 -4.89 14.07 18.89
CA LYS A 174 -6.14 13.51 19.43
C LYS A 174 -6.80 12.51 18.49
N VAL A 175 -6.84 12.80 17.19
CA VAL A 175 -7.39 11.89 16.17
C VAL A 175 -6.53 10.63 16.04
N CYS A 176 -5.21 10.75 15.91
CA CYS A 176 -4.35 9.56 15.85
C CYS A 176 -4.40 8.72 17.13
N GLN A 177 -4.41 9.33 18.32
CA GLN A 177 -4.55 8.59 19.57
C GLN A 177 -5.88 7.82 19.63
N ARG A 178 -6.97 8.38 19.11
CA ARG A 178 -8.27 7.69 19.01
C ARG A 178 -8.19 6.49 18.07
N ILE A 179 -7.65 6.69 16.86
CA ILE A 179 -7.44 5.62 15.86
C ILE A 179 -6.60 4.49 16.46
N MET A 180 -5.46 4.81 17.06
CA MET A 180 -4.55 3.83 17.65
C MET A 180 -5.22 3.08 18.80
N ARG A 181 -6.00 3.76 19.66
CA ARG A 181 -6.73 3.11 20.75
C ARG A 181 -7.78 2.11 20.24
N ASN A 182 -8.51 2.43 19.18
CA ASN A 182 -9.56 1.56 18.63
C ASN A 182 -9.02 0.21 18.14
N ILE A 183 -7.74 0.14 17.77
CA ILE A 183 -7.05 -1.08 17.32
C ILE A 183 -6.04 -1.61 18.34
N ASN A 184 -6.11 -1.16 19.59
CA ASN A 184 -5.17 -1.51 20.67
C ASN A 184 -3.69 -1.31 20.29
N ALA A 185 -3.40 -0.31 19.45
CA ALA A 185 -2.05 0.06 19.08
C ALA A 185 -1.44 1.01 20.12
N LYS A 186 -0.18 0.73 20.47
CA LYS A 186 0.69 1.65 21.21
C LYS A 186 1.41 2.55 20.22
N VAL A 187 1.39 3.86 20.45
CA VAL A 187 2.23 4.79 19.69
C VAL A 187 3.68 4.57 20.10
N GLU A 188 4.52 4.25 19.11
CA GLU A 188 5.95 3.97 19.29
C GLU A 188 6.81 5.16 18.88
N ASP A 189 6.38 5.94 17.88
CA ASP A 189 7.11 7.12 17.42
C ASP A 189 6.20 8.17 16.77
N VAL A 190 6.67 9.43 16.72
CA VAL A 190 5.97 10.54 16.04
C VAL A 190 6.98 11.37 15.25
N TYR A 191 6.66 11.59 13.98
CA TYR A 191 7.35 12.52 13.10
C TYR A 191 6.48 13.75 12.85
N ASP A 192 6.99 14.94 13.19
CA ASP A 192 6.25 16.20 13.06
C ASP A 192 7.18 17.30 12.53
N THR A 193 6.75 17.95 11.45
CA THR A 193 7.46 19.07 10.80
C THR A 193 6.59 20.33 10.73
N GLY A 194 5.45 20.35 11.41
CA GLY A 194 4.40 21.37 11.29
C GLY A 194 3.54 21.22 10.02
N LYS A 195 4.12 20.81 8.89
CA LYS A 195 3.38 20.52 7.64
C LYS A 195 2.87 19.09 7.57
N ILE A 196 3.69 18.15 8.04
CA ILE A 196 3.38 16.73 8.12
C ILE A 196 3.40 16.33 9.60
N TYR A 197 2.36 15.63 10.02
CA TYR A 197 2.30 14.92 11.29
C TYR A 197 2.09 13.44 10.98
N SER A 198 2.93 12.55 11.51
CA SER A 198 2.86 11.10 11.29
C SER A 198 3.15 10.37 12.59
N ALA A 199 2.17 9.63 13.10
CA ALA A 199 2.31 8.76 14.25
C ALA A 199 2.48 7.31 13.78
N TYR A 200 3.46 6.62 14.35
CA TYR A 200 3.77 5.23 14.10
C TYR A 200 3.44 4.42 15.34
N GLY A 201 2.72 3.32 15.15
CA GLY A 201 2.26 2.48 16.26
C GLY A 201 2.46 1.00 16.01
N TYR A 202 2.32 0.25 17.10
CA TYR A 202 2.35 -1.20 17.11
C TYR A 202 1.11 -1.77 17.79
N THR A 203 0.43 -2.69 17.11
CA THR A 203 -0.62 -3.53 17.70
C THR A 203 -0.26 -5.00 17.54
N ARG A 204 -0.66 -5.83 18.50
CA ARG A 204 -0.53 -7.31 18.40
C ARG A 204 -1.60 -7.94 17.53
N LEU A 205 -2.54 -7.14 17.01
CA LEU A 205 -3.61 -7.62 16.15
C LEU A 205 -3.18 -7.70 14.67
N ILE A 206 -2.03 -7.12 14.32
CA ILE A 206 -1.42 -7.21 13.00
C ILE A 206 -0.11 -7.96 13.25
N ASP A 207 0.01 -9.14 12.68
CA ASP A 207 1.19 -9.96 12.92
C ASP A 207 2.41 -9.43 12.14
N ASP A 208 2.19 -8.86 10.94
CA ASP A 208 3.23 -8.22 10.13
C ASP A 208 3.71 -6.93 10.79
N TYR A 209 5.03 -6.69 10.80
CA TYR A 209 5.60 -5.41 11.26
C TYR A 209 6.93 -5.10 10.58
N ILE A 210 7.24 -3.81 10.50
CA ILE A 210 8.60 -3.31 10.22
C ILE A 210 9.31 -3.03 11.54
N VAL A 211 10.63 -3.19 11.55
CA VAL A 211 11.48 -2.73 12.65
C VAL A 211 12.16 -1.43 12.24
N SER A 212 11.90 -0.35 12.98
CA SER A 212 12.56 0.94 12.80
C SER A 212 13.07 1.42 14.15
N ASN A 213 14.35 1.81 14.23
CA ASN A 213 14.99 2.26 15.47
C ASN A 213 14.75 1.30 16.67
N ASN A 214 14.87 -0.01 16.44
CA ASN A 214 14.59 -1.09 17.40
C ASN A 214 13.14 -1.14 17.93
N LYS A 215 12.20 -0.45 17.27
CA LYS A 215 10.76 -0.49 17.58
C LYS A 215 10.04 -1.23 16.47
N LYS A 216 9.10 -2.10 16.84
CA LYS A 216 8.16 -2.71 15.89
C LYS A 216 7.11 -1.67 15.53
N ILE A 217 6.76 -1.56 14.26
CA ILE A 217 5.72 -0.66 13.76
C ILE A 217 4.88 -1.46 12.76
N ASN A 218 3.56 -1.38 12.90
CA ASN A 218 2.63 -1.99 11.96
C ASN A 218 1.33 -1.21 11.79
N VAL A 219 1.34 0.05 12.24
CA VAL A 219 0.27 1.01 12.01
C VAL A 219 0.90 2.37 11.78
N ASN A 220 0.37 3.12 10.82
CA ASN A 220 0.73 4.51 10.61
C ASN A 220 -0.52 5.38 10.44
N CYS A 221 -0.55 6.51 11.16
CA CYS A 221 -1.59 7.53 11.06
C CYS A 221 -0.91 8.86 10.74
N ALA A 222 -1.21 9.46 9.59
CA ALA A 222 -0.55 10.69 9.16
C ALA A 222 -1.52 11.72 8.60
N PHE A 223 -1.14 12.99 8.71
CA PHE A 223 -1.88 14.12 8.18
C PHE A 223 -1.05 14.96 7.23
N ARG A 224 -1.73 15.46 6.20
CA ARG A 224 -1.21 16.48 5.28
C ARG A 224 -2.26 17.57 5.09
N TYR A 225 -1.88 18.81 5.36
CA TYR A 225 -2.72 19.95 5.01
C TYR A 225 -2.41 20.41 3.58
N ASN A 226 -3.45 20.63 2.77
CA ASN A 226 -3.36 21.22 1.44
C ASN A 226 -3.91 22.65 1.49
N GLU A 227 -3.01 23.64 1.43
CA GLU A 227 -3.34 25.07 1.45
C GLU A 227 -4.22 25.52 0.28
N TYR A 228 -4.10 24.88 -0.90
CA TYR A 228 -4.86 25.28 -2.08
C TYR A 228 -6.33 24.84 -2.03
N GLU A 229 -6.58 23.70 -1.40
CA GLU A 229 -7.94 23.15 -1.26
C GLU A 229 -8.58 23.53 0.07
N ASP A 230 -7.82 24.11 0.99
CA ASP A 230 -8.19 24.31 2.40
C ASP A 230 -8.72 23.01 3.03
N LYS A 231 -7.94 21.92 2.89
CA LYS A 231 -8.31 20.58 3.37
C LYS A 231 -7.18 19.91 4.12
N THR A 232 -7.52 19.28 5.22
CA THR A 232 -6.64 18.33 5.90
C THR A 232 -6.96 16.92 5.42
N TYR A 233 -5.92 16.21 4.98
CA TYR A 233 -6.00 14.80 4.62
C TYR A 233 -5.51 13.94 5.77
N LEU A 234 -6.25 12.87 6.07
CA LEU A 234 -5.86 11.79 6.98
C LEU A 234 -5.53 10.55 6.16
N TYR A 235 -4.42 9.93 6.50
CA TYR A 235 -3.97 8.65 5.99
C TYR A 235 -3.85 7.69 7.17
N PHE A 236 -4.45 6.52 7.03
CA PHE A 236 -4.36 5.44 8.00
C PHE A 236 -3.93 4.18 7.29
N ALA A 237 -2.77 3.63 7.65
CA ALA A 237 -2.18 2.51 6.95
C ALA A 237 -1.68 1.40 7.87
N THR A 238 -1.65 0.20 7.31
CA THR A 238 -1.08 -1.00 7.90
C THR A 238 -0.22 -1.70 6.85
N PRO A 239 1.09 -1.90 7.07
CA PRO A 239 1.86 -1.46 8.23
C PRO A 239 2.29 0.02 8.18
N LEU A 240 2.45 0.58 6.98
CA LEU A 240 3.07 1.89 6.77
C LEU A 240 2.45 2.58 5.54
N ILE A 241 2.39 3.91 5.51
CA ILE A 241 1.96 4.63 4.31
C ILE A 241 3.05 4.52 3.23
N THR A 242 2.72 3.92 2.08
CA THR A 242 3.62 3.82 0.91
C THR A 242 3.14 4.64 -0.28
N VAL A 243 2.09 5.45 -0.11
CA VAL A 243 1.61 6.39 -1.12
C VAL A 243 2.24 7.77 -0.93
N GLU A 244 2.36 8.53 -2.01
CA GLU A 244 2.91 9.89 -1.96
C GLU A 244 1.99 10.85 -1.21
N TYR A 245 2.57 11.63 -0.29
CA TYR A 245 1.99 12.83 0.32
C TYR A 245 2.26 14.08 -0.52
#